data_AF-A0A1I5IU45-F1
#
_entry.id   AF-A0A1I5IU45-F1
#
_cell.length_a   1.000
_cell.length_b   1.000
_cell.length_c   1.000
_cell.angle_alpha   90.00
_cell.angle_beta   90.00
_cell.angle_gamma   90.00
#
_symmetry.space_group_name_H-M   'P 1'
#
loop_
_entity.id
_entity.type
_entity.pdbx_description
1 polymer ?
#
loop_
_entity_poly.entity_id
_entity_poly.type
_entity_poly.pdbx_seq_one_letter_code
_entity_poly.pdbx_strand_id
1 'polypeptide(L)' 'MEIVRRMPRAAPNADLLYRTARLTEQAAVEALSSQSECEVLRRDSDGEYLALFSNKWRMDIICKKFPDLRFEA' A
#
# COMPACT_ATOMS: atom_id res chain seq x y z
N MET A 1 -6.75 16.19 7.05
CA MET A 1 -5.28 16.09 7.13
C MET A 1 -4.88 14.85 6.36
N GLU A 2 -4.35 15.01 5.15
CA GLU A 2 -3.99 13.90 4.26
C GLU A 2 -2.52 13.54 4.50
N ILE A 3 -2.26 12.44 5.21
CA ILE A 3 -0.89 11.94 5.40
C ILE A 3 -0.61 10.98 4.24
N VAL A 4 -0.36 11.52 3.05
CA VAL A 4 0.23 10.74 1.96
C VAL A 4 1.73 10.86 2.11
N ARG A 5 2.36 9.85 2.69
CA ARG A 5 3.82 9.80 2.75
C ARG A 5 4.35 9.63 1.33
N ARG A 6 5.31 10.47 0.96
CA ARG A 6 6.04 10.36 -0.31
C ARG A 6 6.99 9.17 -0.23
N MET A 7 6.98 8.30 -1.24
CA MET A 7 7.99 7.24 -1.37
C MET A 7 9.37 7.86 -1.65
N PRO A 8 10.37 7.77 -0.74
CA PRO A 8 11.74 8.07 -1.11
C PRO A 8 12.26 7.00 -2.06
N ARG A 9 13.12 7.39 -3.02
CA ARG A 9 13.89 6.44 -3.84
C ARG A 9 14.68 5.53 -2.90
N ALA A 10 14.34 4.25 -2.84
CA ALA A 10 14.86 3.32 -1.85
C ALA A 10 16.40 3.31 -1.86
N ALA A 11 17.01 3.52 -0.68
CA ALA A 11 18.44 3.30 -0.49
C ALA A 11 18.72 1.79 -0.56
N PRO A 12 19.83 1.35 -1.18
CA PRO A 12 20.01 -0.04 -1.60
C PRO A 12 20.04 -1.09 -0.48
N ASN A 13 20.15 -0.71 0.80
CA ASN A 13 20.35 -1.63 1.93
C ASN A 13 19.43 -1.34 3.15
N ALA A 14 18.30 -0.65 2.97
CA ALA A 14 17.31 -0.53 4.04
C ALA A 14 16.43 -1.79 4.03
N ASP A 15 16.34 -2.50 5.16
CA ASP A 15 15.36 -3.59 5.31
C ASP A 15 13.98 -3.05 4.93
N LEU A 16 13.45 -3.55 3.81
CA LEU A 16 12.14 -3.15 3.36
C LEU A 16 11.12 -3.70 4.37
N LEU A 17 10.52 -2.79 5.15
CA LEU A 17 9.42 -3.09 6.07
C LEU A 17 8.21 -3.72 5.37
N TYR A 18 8.19 -3.66 4.03
CA TYR A 18 7.14 -4.16 3.15
C TYR A 18 7.70 -5.20 2.19
N ARG A 19 7.01 -6.34 2.11
CA ARG A 19 7.41 -7.49 1.25
C ARG A 19 6.59 -7.58 -0.02
N THR A 20 5.44 -6.91 -0.09
CA THR A 20 4.53 -6.99 -1.23
C THR A 20 3.87 -5.64 -1.47
N ALA A 21 3.72 -5.27 -2.74
CA ALA A 21 2.98 -4.11 -3.17
C ALA A 21 1.86 -4.54 -4.14
N ARG A 22 0.74 -3.84 -4.10
CA ARG A 22 -0.33 -3.94 -5.09
C ARG A 22 -0.70 -2.55 -5.58
N LEU A 23 -0.93 -2.42 -6.87
CA LEU A 23 -1.56 -1.22 -7.42
C LEU A 23 -2.99 -1.15 -6.90
N THR A 24 -3.38 0.03 -6.44
CA THR A 24 -4.70 0.30 -5.89
C THR A 24 -5.16 1.69 -6.34
N GLU A 25 -6.27 2.14 -5.78
CA GLU A 25 -6.93 3.39 -6.14
C GLU A 25 -7.05 4.33 -4.95
N GLN A 26 -7.35 5.60 -5.23
CA GLN A 26 -7.47 6.63 -4.20
C GLN A 26 -8.53 6.29 -3.14
N ALA A 27 -9.64 5.64 -3.54
CA ALA A 27 -10.70 5.23 -2.62
C ALA A 27 -10.22 4.24 -1.54
N ALA A 28 -9.12 3.52 -1.78
CA ALA A 28 -8.55 2.58 -0.83
C ALA A 28 -7.80 3.27 0.32
N VAL A 29 -7.38 4.53 0.16
CA VAL A 29 -6.50 5.22 1.12
C VAL A 29 -7.09 5.22 2.53
N GLU A 30 -8.34 5.63 2.69
CA GLU A 30 -8.97 5.72 4.01
C GLU A 30 -9.18 4.33 4.64
N ALA A 31 -9.69 3.38 3.85
CA ALA A 31 -9.96 2.02 4.31
C ALA A 31 -8.68 1.29 4.75
N LEU A 32 -7.59 1.45 3.99
CA LEU A 32 -6.35 0.72 4.18
C LEU A 32 -5.39 1.38 5.17
N SER A 33 -5.38 2.72 5.27
CA SER A 33 -4.52 3.44 6.23
C SER A 33 -4.88 3.16 7.69
N SER A 34 -6.07 2.63 7.95
CA SER A 34 -6.52 2.17 9.28
C SER A 34 -6.10 0.73 9.61
N GLN A 35 -5.51 0.00 8.66
CA GLN A 35 -5.16 -1.41 8.83
C GLN A 35 -3.71 -1.57 9.29
N SER A 36 -3.49 -2.34 10.35
CA SER A 36 -2.14 -2.74 10.75
C SER A 36 -1.42 -3.47 9.62
N GLU A 37 -0.10 -3.30 9.51
CA GLU A 37 0.76 -3.98 8.53
C GLU A 37 0.37 -3.70 7.06
N CYS A 38 -0.32 -2.58 6.82
CA CYS A 38 -0.66 -2.05 5.52
C CYS A 38 -0.41 -0.54 5.49
N GLU A 39 0.17 -0.04 4.41
CA GLU A 39 0.34 1.39 4.17
C GLU A 39 -0.05 1.70 2.72
N VAL A 40 -0.67 2.84 2.46
CA VAL A 40 -0.96 3.29 1.09
C VAL A 40 -0.11 4.50 0.76
N LEU A 41 0.69 4.38 -0.29
CA LEU A 41 1.54 5.46 -0.78
C LEU A 41 1.14 5.86 -2.19
N ARG A 42 1.23 7.16 -2.48
CA ARG A 42 1.08 7.69 -3.84
C ARG A 42 2.46 7.80 -4.47
N ARG A 43 2.60 7.26 -5.68
CA ARG A 43 3.85 7.29 -6.44
C ARG A 43 3.94 8.61 -7.21
N ASP A 44 4.99 9.39 -6.96
CA ASP A 44 5.16 10.72 -7.58
C ASP A 44 5.33 10.69 -9.11
N SER A 45 5.81 9.59 -9.68
CA SER A 45 6.12 9.51 -11.11
C SER A 45 4.89 9.50 -12.02
N ASP A 46 3.79 8.89 -11.56
CA ASP A 46 2.56 8.69 -12.34
C ASP A 46 1.28 8.98 -11.55
N GLY A 47 1.40 9.30 -10.26
CA GLY A 47 0.27 9.62 -9.39
C GLY A 47 -0.53 8.41 -8.93
N GLU A 48 -0.11 7.19 -9.28
CA GLU A 48 -0.77 5.94 -8.90
C GLU A 48 -0.65 5.63 -7.41
N TYR A 49 -1.59 4.85 -6.89
CA TYR A 49 -1.60 4.43 -5.49
C TYR A 49 -1.10 3.00 -5.33
N LEU A 50 -0.28 2.78 -4.32
CA LEU A 50 0.31 1.49 -3.99
C LEU A 50 -0.09 1.10 -2.57
N ALA A 51 -0.77 -0.03 -2.43
CA ALA A 51 -0.97 -0.69 -1.15
C ALA A 51 0.24 -1.57 -0.85
N LEU A 52 0.95 -1.25 0.23
CA LEU A 52 2.12 -1.97 0.72
C LEU A 52 1.74 -2.87 1.87
N PHE A 53 2.30 -4.06 1.90
CA PHE A 53 2.03 -5.07 2.91
C PHE A 53 3.32 -5.62 3.48
N SER A 54 3.40 -5.72 4.80
CA SER A 54 4.55 -6.30 5.49
C SER A 54 4.69 -7.81 5.25
N ASN A 55 3.57 -8.50 5.00
CA ASN A 55 3.56 -9.93 4.72
C ASN A 55 2.38 -10.35 3.82
N LYS A 56 2.51 -11.50 3.16
CA LYS A 56 1.51 -12.04 2.22
C LYS A 56 0.18 -12.40 2.90
N TRP A 57 0.23 -12.95 4.11
CA TRP A 57 -0.97 -13.33 4.84
C TRP A 57 -1.87 -12.13 5.13
N ARG A 58 -1.26 -10.98 5.47
CA ARG A 58 -1.99 -9.73 5.69
C ARG A 58 -2.63 -9.20 4.42
N MET A 59 -1.91 -9.24 3.30
CA MET A 59 -2.46 -8.91 1.98
C MET A 59 -3.71 -9.76 1.70
N ASP A 60 -3.62 -11.09 1.87
CA ASP A 60 -4.74 -11.99 1.61
C ASP A 60 -5.97 -11.68 2.50
N ILE A 61 -5.76 -11.31 3.76
CA ILE A 61 -6.84 -10.88 4.67
C ILE A 61 -7.48 -9.57 4.18
N ILE A 62 -6.66 -8.59 3.82
CA ILE A 62 -7.14 -7.26 3.41
C ILE A 62 -7.91 -7.36 2.09
N CYS A 63 -7.41 -8.09 1.10
CA CYS A 63 -8.13 -8.32 -0.16
C CYS A 63 -9.49 -8.99 0.06
N LYS A 64 -9.59 -9.94 1.01
CA LYS A 64 -10.87 -10.56 1.37
C LYS A 64 -11.81 -9.63 2.13
N LYS A 65 -11.26 -8.76 2.97
CA LYS A 65 -12.03 -7.79 3.78
C LYS A 65 -12.61 -6.66 2.92
N PHE A 66 -11.90 -6.28 1.86
CA PHE A 66 -12.29 -5.20 0.96
C PHE A 66 -12.35 -5.71 -0.49
N PRO A 67 -13.32 -6.58 -0.81
CA PRO A 67 -13.41 -7.20 -2.13
C PRO A 67 -13.71 -6.21 -3.26
N ASP A 68 -14.27 -5.03 -2.92
CA ASP A 68 -14.61 -3.98 -3.88
C ASP A 68 -13.44 -3.06 -4.22
N LEU A 69 -12.31 -3.17 -3.51
CA LEU A 69 -11.11 -2.37 -3.79
C LEU A 69 -10.22 -3.07 -4.79
N ARG A 70 -9.60 -2.28 -5.67
CA ARG A 70 -8.63 -2.76 -6.65
C ARG A 70 -7.30 -3.16 -5.99
N PHE A 71 -6.81 -4.34 -6.33
CA PHE A 71 -5.48 -4.85 -5.98
C PHE A 71 -4.84 -5.57 -7.17
N GLU A 72 -3.99 -4.89 -7.94
CA GLU A 72 -3.29 -5.48 -9.09
C GLU A 72 -1.81 -5.77 -8.79
N ALA A 73 -1.30 -6.85 -9.39
CA ALA A 73 0.03 -7.40 -9.14
C ALA A 73 1.15 -6.65 -9.88
#